data_AF-A0A1H8NF21-F1
#
_entry.id   AF-A0A1H8NF21-F1
#
_cell.length_a   1.000
_cell.length_b   1.000
_cell.length_c   1.000
_cell.angle_alpha   90.00
_cell.angle_beta   90.00
_cell.angle_gamma   90.00
#
_symmetry.space_group_name_H-M   'P 1'
#
loop_
_entity.id
_entity.type
_entity.pdbx_description
1 polymer ?
#
loop_
_entity_poly.entity_id
_entity_poly.type
_entity_poly.pdbx_seq_one_letter_code
_entity_poly.pdbx_strand_id
1 'polypeptide(L)'
;MNPSRVDSLVDLTYGLLIALSVALIVVADNAVGLAFGFGVLLSYLIHVVWKMARFDPDWMTTAVKETVQETVDETVEETVEKTVDETVEETVGETVEETVGETVGETVEETVGEAVEEKVGETVEETVGEAVEEKVGEAVEETVEETLEEQLDGDEDEEADESTDDDHEDRWN
;
A
#
# COMPACT_ATOMS: atom_id res chain seq x y z
N MET A 1 12.46 -29.39 39.72
CA MET A 1 13.61 -29.81 40.55
C MET A 1 14.85 -29.84 39.67
N ASN A 2 16.00 -29.38 40.15
CA ASN A 2 17.22 -29.36 39.34
C ASN A 2 17.70 -30.81 39.12
N PRO A 3 17.84 -31.31 37.87
CA PRO A 3 18.15 -32.72 37.58
C PRO A 3 19.41 -33.21 38.28
N SER A 4 20.42 -32.35 38.34
CA SER A 4 21.69 -32.57 39.05
C SER A 4 21.52 -32.89 40.55
N ARG A 5 20.52 -32.30 41.21
CA ARG A 5 20.24 -32.53 42.63
C ARG A 5 19.55 -33.86 42.88
N VAL A 6 18.68 -34.28 41.96
CA VAL A 6 17.99 -35.58 42.03
C VAL A 6 19.01 -36.69 41.84
N ASP A 7 19.93 -36.54 40.89
CA ASP A 7 21.01 -37.49 40.65
C ASP A 7 21.94 -37.65 41.85
N SER A 8 22.38 -36.53 42.41
CA SER A 8 23.25 -36.54 43.59
C SER A 8 22.56 -37.19 44.81
N LEU A 9 21.25 -36.99 44.95
CA LEU A 9 20.46 -37.61 46.01
C LEU A 9 20.36 -39.13 45.80
N VAL A 10 20.10 -39.57 44.56
CA VAL A 10 20.02 -40.98 44.20
C VAL A 10 21.37 -41.66 44.45
N ASP A 11 22.48 -41.08 43.97
CA ASP A 11 23.81 -41.64 44.20
C ASP A 11 24.17 -41.70 45.70
N LEU A 12 23.79 -40.68 46.48
CA LEU A 12 23.96 -40.68 47.94
C LEU A 12 23.16 -41.81 48.61
N THR A 13 21.92 -42.05 48.17
CA THR A 13 21.09 -43.12 48.73
C THR A 13 21.66 -44.50 48.42
N TYR A 14 22.09 -44.76 47.19
CA TYR A 14 22.74 -46.02 46.83
C TYR A 14 24.07 -46.21 47.57
N GLY A 15 24.86 -45.16 47.74
CA GLY A 15 26.08 -45.19 48.55
C GLY A 15 25.82 -45.57 50.01
N LEU A 16 24.77 -45.02 50.63
CA LEU A 16 24.36 -45.38 51.99
C LEU A 16 23.86 -46.84 52.07
N LEU A 17 23.11 -47.31 51.06
CA LEU A 17 22.65 -48.69 51.00
C LEU A 17 23.80 -49.69 50.81
N ILE A 18 24.85 -49.32 50.07
CA ILE A 18 26.07 -50.14 49.96
C ILE A 18 26.82 -50.16 51.30
N ALA A 19 26.93 -49.03 51.99
CA ALA A 19 27.52 -49.01 53.33
C ALA A 19 26.74 -49.88 54.33
N LEU A 20 25.40 -49.87 54.24
CA LEU A 20 24.52 -50.75 55.01
C LEU A 20 24.76 -52.23 54.66
N SER A 21 24.92 -52.56 53.38
CA SER A 21 25.28 -53.91 52.94
C SER A 21 26.57 -54.38 53.60
N VAL A 22 27.63 -53.56 53.59
CA VAL A 22 28.91 -53.88 54.24
C VAL A 22 28.75 -54.05 55.75
N ALA A 23 27.95 -53.20 56.41
CA ALA A 23 27.66 -53.35 57.84
C ALA A 23 26.94 -54.68 58.15
N LEU A 24 25.99 -55.10 57.29
CA LEU A 24 25.30 -56.39 57.43
C LEU A 24 26.24 -57.58 57.22
N ILE A 25 27.22 -57.49 56.32
CA ILE A 25 28.28 -58.50 56.15
C ILE A 25 29.07 -58.67 57.45
N VAL A 26 29.41 -57.56 58.12
CA VAL A 26 30.24 -57.56 59.34
C VAL A 26 29.45 -58.01 60.58
N VAL A 27 28.18 -57.64 60.70
CA VAL A 27 27.40 -57.80 61.95
C VAL A 27 26.45 -58.99 61.92
N ALA A 28 25.94 -59.37 60.75
CA ALA A 28 24.95 -60.44 60.63
C ALA A 28 25.56 -61.70 59.96
N ASP A 29 25.55 -61.77 58.63
CA ASP A 29 26.04 -62.91 57.87
C ASP A 29 26.47 -62.47 56.46
N ASN A 30 27.54 -63.07 55.94
CA ASN A 30 28.06 -62.79 54.61
C ASN A 30 27.01 -63.03 53.52
N ALA A 31 26.20 -64.09 53.62
CA ALA A 31 25.21 -64.42 52.61
C ALA A 31 24.10 -63.35 52.53
N VAL A 32 23.66 -62.84 53.68
CA VAL A 32 22.61 -61.81 53.78
C VAL A 32 23.13 -60.48 53.26
N GLY A 33 24.31 -60.06 53.70
CA GLY A 33 24.92 -58.81 53.28
C GLY A 33 25.23 -58.78 51.78
N LEU A 34 25.73 -59.90 51.22
CA LEU A 34 25.98 -60.04 49.78
C LEU A 34 24.68 -60.06 48.96
N ALA A 35 23.65 -60.80 49.37
CA ALA A 35 22.37 -60.84 48.66
C ALA A 35 21.72 -59.44 48.60
N PHE A 36 21.76 -58.71 49.71
CA PHE A 36 21.29 -57.33 49.77
C PHE A 36 22.13 -56.39 48.89
N GLY A 37 23.46 -56.47 48.98
CA GLY A 37 24.38 -55.66 48.17
C GLY A 37 24.22 -55.89 46.67
N PHE A 38 24.09 -57.16 46.24
CA PHE A 38 23.81 -57.49 44.85
C PHE A 38 22.46 -56.94 44.37
N GLY A 39 21.42 -57.01 45.20
CA GLY A 39 20.12 -56.42 44.86
C GLY A 39 20.17 -54.91 44.67
N VAL A 40 20.88 -54.21 45.56
CA VAL A 40 21.12 -52.75 45.47
C VAL A 40 21.89 -52.41 44.19
N LEU A 41 22.92 -53.18 43.85
CA LEU A 41 23.75 -52.95 42.67
C LEU A 41 22.98 -53.23 41.36
N LEU A 42 22.17 -54.28 41.32
CA LEU A 42 21.30 -54.58 40.17
C LEU A 42 20.24 -53.47 39.97
N SER A 43 19.65 -52.99 41.05
CA SER A 43 18.70 -51.88 41.03
C SER A 43 19.35 -50.60 40.50
N TYR A 44 20.58 -50.28 40.95
CA TYR A 44 21.34 -49.14 40.46
C TYR A 44 21.62 -49.25 38.96
N LEU A 45 22.03 -50.44 38.50
CA LEU A 45 22.28 -50.68 37.07
C LEU A 45 21.03 -50.45 36.22
N ILE A 46 19.89 -51.00 36.62
CA ILE A 46 18.61 -50.81 35.93
C ILE A 46 18.24 -49.32 35.92
N HIS A 47 18.43 -48.62 37.04
CA HIS A 47 18.14 -47.20 37.13
C HIS A 47 19.02 -46.36 36.20
N VAL A 48 20.33 -46.63 36.13
CA VAL A 48 21.27 -45.95 35.22
C VAL A 48 20.95 -46.22 33.76
N VAL A 49 20.63 -47.47 33.41
CA VAL A 49 20.22 -47.83 32.04
C VAL A 49 18.90 -47.15 31.67
N TRP A 50 17.91 -47.16 32.57
CA TRP A 50 16.64 -46.45 32.36
C TRP A 50 16.85 -44.93 32.20
N LYS A 51 17.76 -44.37 33.00
CA LYS A 51 18.14 -42.96 32.92
C LYS A 51 18.84 -42.64 31.59
N MET A 52 19.83 -43.43 31.16
CA MET A 52 20.48 -43.25 29.87
C MET A 52 19.50 -43.41 28.70
N ALA A 53 18.61 -44.40 28.76
CA ALA A 53 17.55 -44.58 27.77
C ALA A 53 16.52 -43.43 27.79
N ARG A 54 16.37 -42.70 28.89
CA ARG A 54 15.51 -41.52 28.97
C ARG A 54 16.16 -40.26 28.38
N PHE A 55 17.49 -40.14 28.47
CA PHE A 55 18.21 -38.97 27.99
C PHE A 55 18.61 -39.05 26.50
N ASP A 56 18.54 -40.22 25.87
CA ASP A 56 18.75 -40.40 24.42
C ASP A 56 17.78 -41.41 23.81
N PRO A 57 16.62 -40.96 23.34
CA PRO A 57 16.13 -41.51 22.08
C PRO A 57 15.58 -40.39 21.20
N ASP A 58 15.66 -40.60 19.89
CA ASP A 58 15.21 -39.71 18.81
C ASP A 58 13.82 -39.07 18.98
N TRP A 59 12.99 -39.49 19.96
CA TRP A 59 11.68 -38.89 20.24
C TRP A 59 11.75 -37.44 20.75
N MET A 60 12.75 -37.05 21.54
CA MET A 60 12.86 -35.66 22.01
C MET A 60 13.33 -34.72 20.90
N THR A 61 14.27 -35.17 20.08
CA THR A 61 14.75 -34.40 18.92
C THR A 61 13.66 -34.28 17.86
N THR A 62 12.88 -35.34 17.63
CA THR A 62 11.74 -35.32 16.70
C THR A 62 10.62 -34.41 17.21
N ALA A 63 10.21 -34.53 18.47
CA ALA A 63 9.15 -33.70 19.04
C ALA A 63 9.53 -32.20 19.07
N VAL A 64 10.78 -31.87 19.44
CA VAL A 64 11.27 -30.49 19.38
C VAL A 64 11.36 -30.01 17.94
N LYS A 65 11.83 -30.86 17.01
CA LYS A 65 11.89 -30.51 15.59
C LYS A 65 10.50 -30.23 15.02
N GLU A 66 9.51 -31.08 15.27
CA GLU A 66 8.12 -30.86 14.84
C GLU A 66 7.54 -29.60 15.48
N THR A 67 7.72 -29.41 16.79
CA THR A 67 7.17 -28.23 17.49
C THR A 67 7.80 -26.94 16.99
N VAL A 68 9.12 -26.92 16.80
CA VAL A 68 9.84 -25.75 16.27
C VAL A 68 9.47 -25.52 14.82
N GLN A 69 9.37 -26.56 14.01
CA GLN A 69 8.99 -26.42 12.60
C GLN A 69 7.58 -25.85 12.47
N GLU A 70 6.59 -26.43 13.16
CA GLU A 70 5.20 -25.96 13.12
C GLU A 70 5.06 -24.52 13.67
N THR A 71 5.70 -24.22 14.81
CA THR A 71 5.61 -22.87 15.40
C THR A 71 6.30 -21.82 14.53
N VAL A 72 7.46 -22.15 13.96
CA VAL A 72 8.24 -21.20 13.15
C VAL A 72 7.59 -21.02 11.78
N ASP A 73 7.16 -22.08 11.11
CA ASP A 73 6.46 -21.96 9.83
C ASP A 73 5.19 -21.11 9.99
N GLU A 74 4.32 -21.41 10.96
CA GLU A 74 3.06 -20.67 11.14
C GLU A 74 3.30 -19.21 11.57
N THR A 75 4.22 -18.97 12.52
CA THR A 75 4.49 -17.61 12.99
C THR A 75 5.17 -16.77 11.91
N VAL A 76 6.13 -17.34 11.18
CA VAL A 76 6.87 -16.60 10.14
C VAL A 76 5.98 -16.37 8.93
N GLU A 77 5.21 -17.36 8.48
CA GLU A 77 4.30 -17.19 7.35
C GLU A 77 3.25 -16.12 7.67
N GLU A 78 2.53 -16.23 8.79
CA GLU A 78 1.48 -15.25 9.12
C GLU A 78 2.06 -13.85 9.39
N THR A 79 3.16 -13.75 10.13
CA THR A 79 3.72 -12.43 10.49
C THR A 79 4.37 -11.76 9.28
N VAL A 80 5.13 -12.50 8.47
CA VAL A 80 5.79 -11.92 7.30
C VAL A 80 4.78 -11.57 6.23
N GLU A 81 3.82 -12.45 5.94
CA GLU A 81 2.78 -12.17 4.93
C GLU A 81 1.98 -10.93 5.33
N LYS A 82 1.42 -10.87 6.55
CA LYS A 82 0.67 -9.67 6.98
C LYS A 82 1.52 -8.41 7.02
N THR A 83 2.69 -8.47 7.67
CA THR A 83 3.49 -7.26 7.87
C THR A 83 3.99 -6.73 6.53
N VAL A 84 4.42 -7.61 5.62
CA VAL A 84 4.92 -7.20 4.31
C VAL A 84 3.78 -6.73 3.43
N ASP A 85 2.65 -7.45 3.34
CA ASP A 85 1.51 -7.00 2.54
C ASP A 85 0.96 -5.66 3.07
N GLU A 86 0.66 -5.53 4.37
CA GLU A 86 0.14 -4.26 4.92
C GLU A 86 1.15 -3.11 4.75
N THR A 87 2.44 -3.33 5.04
CA THR A 87 3.44 -2.25 4.92
C THR A 87 3.65 -1.85 3.46
N VAL A 88 3.69 -2.80 2.54
CA VAL A 88 3.89 -2.51 1.11
C VAL A 88 2.66 -1.86 0.53
N GLU A 89 1.47 -2.36 0.82
CA GLU A 89 0.23 -1.81 0.30
C GLU A 89 -0.02 -0.39 0.85
N GLU A 90 0.14 -0.17 2.15
CA GLU A 90 -0.03 1.16 2.75
C GLU A 90 1.08 2.12 2.30
N THR A 91 2.35 1.75 2.49
CA THR A 91 3.45 2.70 2.24
C THR A 91 3.64 2.94 0.74
N VAL A 92 3.67 1.88 -0.09
CA VAL A 92 3.93 2.04 -1.53
C VAL A 92 2.68 2.50 -2.24
N GLY A 93 1.49 2.00 -1.86
CA GLY A 93 0.22 2.45 -2.42
C GLY A 93 0.01 3.93 -2.19
N GLU A 94 -0.01 4.40 -0.93
CA GLU A 94 -0.24 5.82 -0.63
C GLU A 94 0.88 6.70 -1.18
N THR A 95 2.15 6.33 -1.02
CA THR A 95 3.25 7.19 -1.50
C THR A 95 3.21 7.34 -3.02
N VAL A 96 2.93 6.26 -3.76
CA VAL A 96 2.85 6.32 -5.22
C VAL A 96 1.61 7.09 -5.65
N GLU A 97 0.46 6.86 -5.02
CA GLU A 97 -0.79 7.53 -5.39
C GLU A 97 -0.74 9.03 -5.08
N GLU A 98 -0.19 9.43 -3.93
CA GLU A 98 0.02 10.83 -3.55
C GLU A 98 1.07 11.49 -4.44
N THR A 99 2.27 10.89 -4.55
CA THR A 99 3.37 11.51 -5.32
C THR A 99 3.02 11.61 -6.80
N VAL A 100 2.46 10.56 -7.41
CA VAL A 100 2.11 10.57 -8.83
C VAL A 100 0.87 11.43 -9.05
N GLY A 101 -0.13 11.36 -8.17
CA GLY A 101 -1.36 12.14 -8.27
C GLY A 101 -1.09 13.64 -8.19
N GLU A 102 -0.38 14.10 -7.15
CA GLU A 102 -0.03 15.52 -7.00
C GLU A 102 0.98 15.95 -8.05
N THR A 103 2.11 15.27 -8.19
CA THR A 103 3.18 15.77 -9.09
C THR A 103 2.72 15.79 -10.54
N VAL A 104 2.02 14.75 -11.02
CA VAL A 104 1.56 14.70 -12.41
C VAL A 104 0.37 15.63 -12.61
N GLY A 105 -0.57 15.68 -11.66
CA GLY A 105 -1.71 16.59 -11.73
C GLY A 105 -1.25 18.05 -11.82
N GLU A 106 -0.40 18.46 -10.88
CA GLU A 106 0.11 19.82 -10.77
C GLU A 106 1.01 20.19 -11.96
N THR A 107 1.91 19.28 -12.38
CA THR A 107 2.75 19.53 -13.57
C THR A 107 1.92 19.65 -14.85
N VAL A 108 0.89 18.83 -15.03
CA VAL A 108 0.04 18.89 -16.22
C VAL A 108 -0.80 20.16 -16.19
N GLU A 109 -1.39 20.51 -15.05
CA GLU A 109 -2.22 21.70 -14.91
C GLU A 109 -1.40 22.98 -15.12
N GLU A 110 -0.22 23.08 -14.53
CA GLU A 110 0.67 24.23 -14.70
C GLU A 110 1.24 24.28 -16.12
N THR A 111 1.89 23.20 -16.58
CA THR A 111 2.64 23.26 -17.85
C THR A 111 1.73 23.24 -19.07
N VAL A 112 0.69 22.42 -19.07
CA VAL A 112 -0.22 22.28 -20.22
C VAL A 112 -1.29 23.36 -20.16
N GLY A 113 -1.81 23.69 -18.97
CA GLY A 113 -2.78 24.77 -18.81
C GLY A 113 -2.19 26.10 -19.26
N GLU A 114 -1.03 26.51 -18.73
CA GLU A 114 -0.41 27.77 -19.14
C GLU A 114 -0.01 27.77 -20.62
N ALA A 115 0.60 26.67 -21.12
CA ALA A 115 1.01 26.63 -22.52
C ALA A 115 -0.17 26.69 -23.49
N VAL A 116 -1.32 26.10 -23.14
CA VAL A 116 -2.53 26.18 -23.95
C VAL A 116 -3.15 27.57 -23.85
N GLU A 117 -3.24 28.13 -22.65
CA GLU A 117 -3.82 29.46 -22.43
C GLU A 117 -3.01 30.54 -23.14
N GLU A 118 -1.67 30.51 -23.03
CA GLU A 118 -0.78 31.44 -23.73
C GLU A 118 -0.86 31.24 -25.25
N LYS A 119 -0.61 30.02 -25.75
CA LYS A 119 -0.53 29.77 -27.20
C LYS A 119 -1.86 29.96 -27.91
N VAL A 120 -2.93 29.40 -27.35
CA VAL A 120 -4.25 29.45 -27.99
C VAL A 120 -4.89 30.81 -27.75
N GLY A 121 -4.71 31.39 -26.56
CA GLY A 121 -5.16 32.75 -26.27
C GLY A 121 -4.54 33.76 -27.23
N GLU A 122 -3.21 33.84 -27.31
CA GLU A 122 -2.54 34.75 -28.25
C GLU A 122 -2.94 34.47 -29.70
N THR A 123 -2.93 33.20 -30.12
CA THR A 123 -3.25 32.89 -31.52
C THR A 123 -4.68 33.30 -31.87
N VAL A 124 -5.65 33.04 -30.99
CA VAL A 124 -7.06 33.41 -31.24
C VAL A 124 -7.22 34.92 -31.21
N GLU A 125 -6.63 35.60 -30.23
CA GLU A 125 -6.74 37.05 -30.11
C GLU A 125 -6.08 37.77 -31.30
N GLU A 126 -4.90 37.33 -31.72
CA GLU A 126 -4.19 37.89 -32.88
C GLU A 126 -4.91 37.51 -34.18
N THR A 127 -5.07 36.22 -34.50
CA THR A 127 -5.59 35.84 -35.82
C THR A 127 -7.10 36.00 -35.98
N VAL A 128 -7.90 35.74 -34.95
CA VAL A 128 -9.36 35.88 -35.05
C VAL A 128 -9.78 37.31 -34.74
N GLY A 129 -9.16 37.96 -33.75
CA GLY A 129 -9.41 39.36 -33.44
C GLY A 129 -9.10 40.25 -34.63
N GLU A 130 -7.88 40.18 -35.19
CA GLU A 130 -7.52 41.00 -36.35
C GLU A 130 -8.37 40.65 -37.58
N ALA A 131 -8.63 39.37 -37.86
CA ALA A 131 -9.43 39.00 -39.02
C ALA A 131 -10.89 39.48 -38.89
N VAL A 132 -11.46 39.49 -37.69
CA VAL A 132 -12.81 40.02 -37.45
C VAL A 132 -12.81 41.54 -37.55
N GLU A 133 -11.83 42.21 -36.95
CA GLU A 133 -11.71 43.67 -37.00
C GLU A 133 -11.52 44.17 -38.45
N GLU A 134 -10.64 43.54 -39.22
CA GLU A 134 -10.43 43.87 -40.63
C GLU A 134 -11.66 43.50 -41.47
N LYS A 135 -12.11 42.24 -41.46
CA LYS A 135 -13.16 41.79 -42.40
C LYS A 135 -14.54 42.29 -42.06
N VAL A 136 -14.90 42.27 -40.78
CA VAL A 136 -16.24 42.63 -40.33
C VAL A 136 -16.31 44.12 -40.07
N GLY A 137 -15.27 44.74 -39.54
CA GLY A 137 -15.19 46.19 -39.38
C GLY A 137 -15.33 46.91 -40.72
N GLU A 138 -14.48 46.58 -41.70
CA GLU A 138 -14.53 47.21 -43.02
C GLU A 138 -15.87 46.95 -43.73
N ALA A 139 -16.37 45.70 -43.71
CA ALA A 139 -17.64 45.38 -44.37
C ALA A 139 -18.84 46.09 -43.74
N VAL A 140 -18.85 46.25 -42.41
CA VAL A 140 -19.92 46.98 -41.71
C VAL A 140 -19.80 48.47 -41.98
N GLU A 141 -18.60 49.04 -41.95
CA GLU A 141 -18.37 50.46 -42.24
C GLU A 141 -18.80 50.80 -43.67
N GLU A 142 -18.38 50.01 -44.66
CA GLU A 142 -18.77 50.18 -46.06
C GLU A 142 -20.29 50.04 -46.26
N THR A 143 -20.92 49.02 -45.67
CA THR A 143 -22.37 48.82 -45.80
C THR A 143 -23.16 49.95 -45.14
N VAL A 144 -22.71 50.44 -43.98
CA VAL A 144 -23.37 51.52 -43.23
C VAL A 144 -23.20 52.85 -43.94
N GLU A 145 -22.02 53.13 -44.50
CA GLU A 145 -21.77 54.32 -45.31
C GLU A 145 -22.64 54.30 -46.57
N GLU A 146 -22.68 53.19 -47.30
CA GLU A 146 -23.51 53.04 -48.51
C GLU A 146 -25.01 53.20 -48.19
N THR A 147 -25.52 52.58 -47.12
CA THR A 147 -26.93 52.73 -46.75
C THR A 147 -27.28 54.11 -46.21
N LEU A 148 -26.34 54.81 -45.56
CA LEU A 148 -26.55 56.19 -45.12
C LEU A 148 -26.54 57.15 -46.29
N GLU A 149 -25.62 56.99 -47.25
CA GLU A 149 -25.60 57.77 -48.49
C GLU A 149 -26.90 57.56 -49.27
N GLU A 150 -27.33 56.31 -49.46
CA GLU A 150 -28.55 55.99 -50.22
C GLU A 150 -29.84 56.50 -49.54
N GLN A 151 -29.89 56.56 -48.19
CA GLN A 151 -31.01 57.20 -47.47
C GLN A 151 -30.97 58.72 -47.55
N LEU A 152 -29.79 59.34 -47.45
CA LEU A 152 -29.64 60.80 -47.50
C LEU A 152 -29.93 61.36 -48.90
N ASP A 153 -29.53 60.64 -49.95
CA ASP A 153 -29.85 61.00 -51.34
C ASP A 153 -31.32 60.69 -51.69
N GLY A 154 -31.93 59.68 -51.06
CA GLY A 154 -33.33 59.30 -51.29
C GLY A 154 -34.36 60.25 -50.65
N ASP A 155 -34.02 60.89 -49.52
CA ASP A 155 -34.90 61.84 -48.83
C ASP A 155 -34.85 63.27 -49.42
N GLU A 156 -33.83 63.63 -50.22
CA GLU A 156 -33.73 64.96 -50.85
C GLU A 156 -34.55 65.11 -52.14
N ASP A 157 -35.00 64.01 -52.76
CA ASP A 157 -35.77 64.03 -54.02
C ASP A 157 -37.31 63.93 -53.85
N GLU A 158 -37.85 63.58 -52.67
CA GLU A 158 -39.31 63.49 -52.46
C GLU A 158 -39.98 64.76 -51.88
N GLU A 159 -39.24 65.71 -51.32
CA GLU A 159 -39.81 66.91 -50.68
C GLU A 159 -39.77 68.19 -51.56
N ALA A 160 -39.45 68.06 -52.85
CA ALA A 160 -39.27 69.20 -53.77
C ALA A 160 -40.28 69.32 -54.91
N ASP A 161 -41.31 68.46 -55.01
CA ASP A 161 -42.34 68.54 -56.07
C ASP A 161 -43.78 68.62 -55.53
N GLU A 162 -43.96 69.29 -54.38
CA GLU A 162 -45.29 69.69 -53.90
C GLU A 162 -45.43 71.22 -53.85
N SER A 163 -45.15 71.92 -54.95
CA SER A 163 -45.72 73.26 -55.18
C SER A 163 -45.39 73.84 -56.55
N THR A 164 -46.18 73.59 -57.59
CA THR A 164 -46.43 74.60 -58.65
C THR A 164 -47.70 74.27 -59.44
N ASP A 165 -48.69 75.15 -59.28
CA ASP A 165 -49.72 75.62 -60.23
C ASP A 165 -50.53 74.59 -61.05
N ASP A 166 -51.82 74.43 -60.79
CA ASP A 166 -52.94 75.32 -61.16
C ASP A 166 -53.17 75.43 -62.68
N ASP A 167 -54.45 75.45 -63.01
CA ASP A 167 -55.09 75.84 -64.28
C ASP A 167 -55.26 74.86 -65.48
N HIS A 168 -56.53 74.88 -65.90
CA HIS A 168 -57.10 74.67 -67.25
C HIS A 168 -57.55 73.28 -67.73
N GLU A 169 -58.87 73.07 -67.55
CA GLU A 169 -59.89 72.93 -68.60
C GLU A 169 -59.71 71.94 -69.77
N ASP A 170 -60.66 70.99 -69.81
CA ASP A 170 -61.56 70.69 -70.94
C ASP A 170 -61.02 70.29 -72.33
N ARG A 171 -61.64 69.19 -72.82
CA ARG A 171 -62.32 69.06 -74.14
C ARG A 171 -61.51 68.68 -75.41
N TRP A 172 -61.90 67.49 -75.93
CA TRP A 172 -61.86 66.96 -77.33
C TRP A 172 -60.48 66.56 -77.88
N ASN A 173 -60.33 65.50 -78.68
CA ASN A 173 -61.28 64.75 -79.52
C ASN A 173 -60.78 63.31 -79.74
#